data_AF-A0AAN6TTE7-F1
#
_entry.id   AF-A0AAN6TTE7-F1
#
_cell.length_a   1.000
_cell.length_b   1.000
_cell.length_c   1.000
_cell.angle_alpha   90.00
_cell.angle_beta   90.00
_cell.angle_gamma   90.00
#
_symmetry.space_group_name_H-M   'P 1'
#
loop_
_entity.id
_entity.type
_entity.pdbx_description
1 polymer ?
#
loop_
_entity_poly.entity_id
_entity_poly.type
_entity_poly.pdbx_seq_one_letter_code
_entity_poly.pdbx_strand_id
1 'polypeptide(L)'
;MATAWLNKVQLVYLPAHTSYKTQPLDHSVFSALKNYFRQATKALASFTASAAVNKRRFLYCYRDASRLGMSARDIISGFRNTDPEAPITVLESQALPARPETPPPKPTTEQGPRC
;
A
#
# COMPACT_ATOMS: atom_id res chain seq x y z
N MET A 1 -3.03 -19.25 -18.59
CA MET A 1 -3.68 -18.69 -19.80
C MET A 1 -4.85 -19.54 -20.26
N ALA A 2 -4.64 -20.83 -20.60
CA ALA A 2 -5.71 -21.72 -21.07
C ALA A 2 -6.95 -21.75 -20.14
N THR A 3 -6.75 -21.90 -18.83
CA THR A 3 -7.86 -21.91 -17.85
C THR A 3 -8.63 -20.60 -17.79
N ALA A 4 -7.95 -19.44 -17.85
CA ALA A 4 -8.62 -18.13 -17.84
C ALA A 4 -9.48 -17.95 -19.09
N TRP A 5 -8.95 -18.33 -20.26
CA TRP A 5 -9.68 -18.31 -21.51
C TRP A 5 -10.93 -19.21 -21.48
N LEU A 6 -10.79 -20.46 -21.01
CA LEU A 6 -11.91 -21.40 -20.87
C LEU A 6 -13.02 -20.86 -19.94
N ASN A 7 -12.64 -20.11 -18.91
CA ASN A 7 -13.57 -19.52 -17.95
C ASN A 7 -14.00 -18.08 -18.32
N LYS A 8 -13.64 -17.58 -19.51
CA LYS A 8 -13.96 -16.22 -19.97
C LYS A 8 -13.49 -15.12 -19.00
N VAL A 9 -12.36 -15.34 -18.34
CA VAL A 9 -11.72 -14.38 -17.43
C VAL A 9 -10.70 -13.57 -18.22
N GLN A 10 -10.89 -12.25 -18.24
CA GLN A 10 -9.92 -11.33 -18.82
C GLN A 10 -8.73 -11.14 -17.87
N LEU A 11 -7.52 -11.19 -18.43
CA LEU A 11 -6.29 -11.00 -17.66
C LEU A 11 -5.78 -9.57 -17.86
N VAL A 12 -5.49 -8.91 -16.75
CA VAL A 12 -4.90 -7.57 -16.72
C VAL A 12 -3.40 -7.70 -16.49
N TYR A 13 -2.62 -7.06 -17.36
CA TYR A 13 -1.17 -6.99 -17.23
C TYR A 13 -0.76 -5.65 -16.64
N LEU A 14 -0.04 -5.70 -15.53
CA LEU A 14 0.44 -4.51 -14.84
C LEU A 14 1.94 -4.32 -15.09
N PRO A 15 2.44 -3.08 -15.16
CA PRO A 15 3.86 -2.82 -15.25
C PRO A 15 4.62 -3.41 -14.05
N ALA A 16 5.87 -3.82 -14.27
CA ALA A 16 6.70 -4.42 -13.22
C ALA A 16 6.86 -3.50 -12.01
N HIS A 17 6.83 -4.08 -10.80
CA HIS A 17 7.00 -3.37 -9.52
C HIS A 17 5.95 -2.28 -9.21
N THR A 18 4.76 -2.33 -9.81
CA THR A 18 3.71 -1.33 -9.60
C THR A 18 2.52 -1.81 -8.78
N SER A 19 2.51 -3.07 -8.31
CA SER A 19 1.32 -3.67 -7.67
C SER A 19 0.79 -2.85 -6.50
N TYR A 20 1.68 -2.29 -5.68
CA TYR A 20 1.34 -1.46 -4.53
C TYR A 20 0.56 -0.17 -4.87
N LYS A 21 0.59 0.25 -6.14
CA LYS A 21 -0.12 1.42 -6.68
C LYS A 21 -1.29 1.07 -7.57
N THR A 22 -1.17 -0.01 -8.36
CA THR A 22 -2.10 -0.36 -9.43
C THR A 22 -3.04 -1.51 -9.08
N GLN A 23 -2.81 -2.21 -7.97
CA GLN A 23 -3.73 -3.24 -7.49
C GLN A 23 -4.64 -2.72 -6.38
N PRO A 24 -5.97 -2.85 -6.52
CA PRO A 24 -6.94 -2.29 -5.56
C PRO A 24 -6.81 -2.93 -4.17
N LEU A 25 -6.41 -4.20 -4.10
CA LEU A 25 -6.18 -4.92 -2.85
C LEU A 25 -4.96 -4.36 -2.09
N ASP A 26 -3.85 -4.16 -2.79
CA ASP A 26 -2.61 -3.64 -2.18
C ASP A 26 -2.79 -2.18 -1.73
N HIS A 27 -3.47 -1.37 -2.55
CA HIS A 27 -3.66 0.06 -2.29
C HIS A 27 -4.61 0.33 -1.11
N SER A 28 -5.75 -0.37 -1.03
CA SER A 28 -6.79 -0.05 -0.04
C SER A 28 -7.05 -1.19 0.95
N VAL A 29 -7.56 -2.33 0.49
CA VAL A 29 -8.09 -3.41 1.36
C VAL A 29 -7.03 -3.93 2.32
N PHE A 30 -5.80 -4.16 1.87
CA PHE A 30 -4.73 -4.66 2.72
C PHE A 30 -4.21 -3.60 3.71
N SER A 31 -4.32 -2.31 3.39
CA SER A 31 -4.01 -1.24 4.35
C SER A 31 -5.01 -1.24 5.51
N ALA A 32 -6.31 -1.28 5.19
CA ALA A 32 -7.38 -1.37 6.20
C ALA A 32 -7.25 -2.65 7.04
N LEU A 33 -7.08 -3.81 6.40
CA LEU A 33 -6.86 -5.09 7.06
C LEU A 33 -5.68 -5.06 8.04
N LYS A 34 -4.51 -4.56 7.60
CA LYS A 34 -3.32 -4.44 8.45
C LYS A 34 -3.59 -3.56 9.67
N ASN A 35 -4.33 -2.46 9.49
CA ASN A 35 -4.68 -1.56 10.58
C ASN A 35 -5.59 -2.23 11.62
N TYR A 36 -6.68 -2.87 11.19
CA TYR A 36 -7.58 -3.60 12.10
C TYR A 36 -6.89 -4.78 12.77
N PHE A 37 -6.08 -5.54 12.02
CA PHE A 37 -5.32 -6.66 12.57
C PHE A 37 -4.32 -6.20 13.63
N ARG A 38 -3.63 -5.07 13.42
CA ARG A 38 -2.73 -4.48 14.40
C ARG A 38 -3.47 -4.04 15.68
N GLN A 39 -4.68 -3.48 15.54
CA GLN A 39 -5.50 -3.12 16.70
C GLN A 39 -5.92 -4.36 17.50
N ALA A 40 -6.39 -5.40 16.81
CA ALA A 40 -6.82 -6.66 17.43
C ALA A 40 -5.67 -7.38 18.13
N THR A 41 -4.48 -7.42 17.53
CA THR A 41 -3.30 -8.06 18.13
C THR A 41 -2.70 -7.26 19.28
N LYS A 42 -2.81 -5.93 19.28
CA LYS A 42 -2.37 -5.08 20.41
C LYS A 42 -3.12 -5.42 21.70
N ALA A 43 -4.41 -5.73 21.61
CA ALA A 43 -5.22 -6.15 22.76
C ALA A 43 -4.76 -7.51 23.36
N LEU A 44 -4.03 -8.31 22.58
CA LEU A 44 -3.57 -9.65 22.97
C LEU A 44 -2.11 -9.67 23.47
N ALA A 45 -1.43 -8.52 23.44
CA ALA A 45 -0.01 -8.42 23.80
C ALA A 45 0.29 -8.73 25.28
N SER A 46 -0.71 -8.61 26.17
CA SER A 46 -0.59 -8.88 27.60
C SER A 46 -0.72 -10.36 27.98
N PHE A 47 -1.08 -11.23 27.05
CA PHE A 47 -1.32 -12.65 27.35
C PHE A 47 -0.06 -13.50 27.20
N THR A 48 -0.02 -14.63 27.90
CA THR A 48 1.04 -15.64 27.78
C THR A 48 1.26 -16.07 26.33
N ALA A 49 2.53 -16.06 25.91
CA ALA A 49 2.95 -16.43 24.57
C ALA A 49 3.20 -17.94 24.48
N SER A 50 2.39 -18.62 23.67
CA SER A 50 2.61 -20.01 23.25
C SER A 50 2.32 -20.13 21.76
N ALA A 51 3.11 -20.90 21.03
CA ALA A 51 2.99 -21.03 19.58
C ALA A 51 1.58 -21.50 19.15
N ALA A 52 1.02 -22.50 19.83
CA ALA A 52 -0.32 -23.02 19.51
C ALA A 52 -1.43 -21.98 19.76
N VAL A 53 -1.33 -21.25 20.87
CA VAL A 53 -2.27 -20.20 21.26
C VAL A 53 -2.18 -19.01 20.29
N ASN A 54 -0.97 -18.60 19.92
CA ASN A 54 -0.74 -17.49 19.01
C ASN A 54 -1.25 -17.79 17.59
N LYS A 55 -1.10 -19.04 17.10
CA LYS A 55 -1.70 -19.45 15.81
C LYS A 55 -3.22 -19.34 15.83
N ARG A 56 -3.88 -19.80 16.90
CA ARG A 56 -5.34 -19.66 17.05
C ARG A 56 -5.76 -18.19 17.10
N ARG A 57 -5.08 -17.39 17.92
CA ARG A 57 -5.31 -15.93 18.01
C ARG A 57 -5.14 -15.24 16.67
N PHE A 58 -4.09 -15.58 15.92
CA PHE A 58 -3.87 -15.06 14.57
C PHE A 58 -5.08 -15.28 13.68
N LEU A 59 -5.60 -16.52 13.62
CA LEU A 59 -6.76 -16.85 12.78
C LEU A 59 -8.01 -16.05 13.18
N TYR A 60 -8.29 -15.93 14.48
CA TYR A 60 -9.42 -15.13 14.97
C TYR A 60 -9.26 -13.64 14.63
N CYS A 61 -8.12 -13.05 14.97
CA CYS A 61 -7.84 -11.65 14.67
C CYS A 61 -7.86 -11.36 13.17
N TYR A 62 -7.30 -12.27 12.35
CA TYR A 62 -7.29 -12.12 10.91
C TYR A 62 -8.70 -12.19 10.33
N ARG A 63 -9.50 -13.18 10.72
CA ARG A 63 -10.91 -13.30 10.31
C ARG A 63 -11.70 -12.04 10.63
N ASP A 64 -11.59 -11.55 11.87
CA ASP A 64 -12.38 -10.39 12.32
C ASP A 64 -11.88 -9.10 11.66
N ALA A 65 -10.56 -8.94 11.49
CA ALA A 65 -9.97 -7.83 10.75
C ALA A 65 -10.34 -7.86 9.25
N SER A 66 -10.44 -9.04 8.62
CA SER A 66 -10.88 -9.19 7.23
C SER A 66 -12.33 -8.75 7.04
N ARG A 67 -13.23 -9.09 7.97
CA ARG A 67 -14.63 -8.64 7.92
C ARG A 67 -14.75 -7.12 7.96
N LEU A 68 -13.87 -6.45 8.69
CA LEU A 68 -13.84 -4.99 8.79
C LEU A 68 -13.12 -4.33 7.61
N GLY A 69 -11.96 -4.85 7.21
CA GLY A 69 -11.12 -4.26 6.16
C GLY A 69 -11.55 -4.57 4.73
N MET A 70 -12.37 -5.60 4.51
CA MET A 70 -13.02 -5.89 3.22
C MET A 70 -14.39 -5.22 3.14
N SER A 71 -14.47 -3.96 3.55
CA SER A 71 -15.70 -3.18 3.47
C SER A 71 -15.98 -2.77 2.03
N ALA A 72 -17.26 -2.58 1.67
CA ALA A 72 -17.63 -2.05 0.35
C ALA A 72 -16.95 -0.70 0.06
N ARG A 73 -16.76 0.13 1.10
CA ARG A 73 -16.07 1.40 1.02
C ARG A 73 -14.61 1.23 0.59
N ASP A 74 -13.86 0.33 1.23
CA ASP A 74 -12.45 0.10 0.92
C ASP A 74 -12.28 -0.55 -0.46
N ILE A 75 -13.17 -1.47 -0.82
CA ILE A 75 -13.17 -2.10 -2.16
C ILE A 75 -13.39 -1.05 -3.24
N ILE A 76 -14.46 -0.25 -3.13
CA ILE A 76 -14.78 0.81 -4.10
C ILE A 76 -13.66 1.85 -4.16
N SER A 77 -13.10 2.24 -3.01
CA SER A 77 -11.97 3.18 -2.93
C SER A 77 -10.74 2.62 -3.65
N GLY A 78 -10.42 1.33 -3.45
CA GLY A 78 -9.34 0.65 -4.16
C GLY A 78 -9.49 0.78 -5.66
N PHE A 79 -10.62 0.33 -6.22
CA PHE A 79 -10.84 0.38 -7.67
C PHE A 79 -10.81 1.81 -8.25
N ARG A 80 -11.36 2.80 -7.53
CA ARG A 80 -11.35 4.20 -7.99
C ARG A 80 -9.94 4.78 -8.11
N ASN A 81 -8.99 4.33 -7.29
CA ASN A 81 -7.65 4.92 -7.22
C ASN A 81 -6.60 4.14 -8.02
N THR A 82 -6.89 2.89 -8.43
CA THR A 82 -5.88 2.03 -9.04
C THR A 82 -6.14 1.64 -10.49
N ASP A 83 -7.34 1.92 -11.03
CA ASP A 83 -7.82 1.56 -12.37
C ASP A 83 -6.98 0.50 -13.12
N PRO A 84 -7.31 -0.80 -12.96
CA PRO A 84 -6.55 -1.88 -13.58
C PRO A 84 -6.49 -1.80 -15.13
N GLU A 85 -7.43 -1.11 -15.78
CA GLU A 85 -7.46 -0.97 -17.23
C GLU A 85 -6.54 0.15 -17.74
N ALA A 86 -6.22 1.12 -16.88
CA ALA A 86 -5.34 2.26 -17.19
C ALA A 86 -4.19 2.44 -16.19
N PRO A 87 -3.32 1.43 -15.98
CA PRO A 87 -2.30 1.45 -14.93
C PRO A 87 -1.25 2.55 -15.13
N ILE A 88 -0.94 2.93 -16.37
CA ILE A 88 0.04 3.99 -16.66
C ILE A 88 -0.48 5.36 -16.20
N THR A 89 -1.73 5.67 -16.52
CA THR A 89 -2.38 6.92 -16.12
C THR A 89 -2.45 7.06 -14.60
N VAL A 90 -2.75 5.96 -13.90
CA VAL A 90 -2.71 5.91 -12.43
C VAL A 90 -1.32 6.25 -11.90
N LEU A 91 -0.27 5.67 -12.47
CA LEU A 91 1.11 5.92 -12.03
C LEU A 91 1.55 7.37 -12.26
N GLU A 92 1.18 7.95 -13.40
CA GLU A 92 1.45 9.36 -13.71
C GLU A 92 0.73 10.30 -12.74
N SER A 93 -0.54 10.02 -12.43
CA SER A 93 -1.31 10.83 -11.47
C SER A 93 -0.75 10.80 -10.05
N GLN A 94 -0.02 9.73 -9.70
CA GLN A 94 0.62 9.53 -8.40
C GLN A 94 2.10 9.95 -8.38
N ALA A 95 2.62 10.50 -9.47
CA ALA A 95 3.99 10.98 -9.52
C ALA A 95 4.16 12.18 -8.58
N LEU A 96 5.23 12.17 -7.77
CA LEU A 96 5.59 13.34 -6.97
C LEU A 96 5.97 14.49 -7.92
N PRO A 97 5.63 15.75 -7.57
CA PRO A 97 6.10 16.89 -8.33
C PRO A 97 7.63 16.90 -8.38
N ALA A 98 8.19 17.44 -9.47
CA ALA A 98 9.63 17.60 -9.62
C ALA A 98 10.22 18.28 -8.37
N ARG A 99 11.32 17.71 -7.86
CA ARG A 99 12.02 18.27 -6.69
C ARG A 99 12.37 19.73 -7.02
N PRO A 100 11.98 20.71 -6.18
CA PRO A 100 12.37 22.09 -6.43
C PRO A 100 13.89 22.19 -6.51
N GLU A 101 14.41 22.88 -7.52
CA GLU A 101 15.84 23.07 -7.67
C GLU A 101 16.41 23.76 -6.43
N THR A 102 17.51 23.22 -5.91
CA THR A 102 18.18 23.79 -4.73
C THR A 102 18.64 25.20 -5.09
N PRO A 103 18.36 26.23 -4.24
CA PRO A 103 18.85 27.57 -4.51
C PRO A 103 20.37 27.54 -4.73
N PRO A 104 20.90 28.32 -5.70
CA PRO A 104 22.32 28.34 -5.99
C PRO A 104 23.13 28.69 -4.72
N PRO A 105 24.32 28.09 -4.54
CA PRO A 105 25.16 28.38 -3.39
C PRO A 105 25.45 29.89 -3.34
N LYS A 106 25.22 30.51 -2.17
CA LYS A 106 25.51 31.93 -1.97
C LYS A 106 27.00 32.18 -2.26
N PRO A 107 27.36 33.25 -3.00
CA PRO A 107 28.75 33.56 -3.26
C PRO A 107 29.48 33.79 -1.94
N THR A 108 30.53 33.00 -1.70
CA THR A 108 31.47 33.21 -0.60
C THR A 108 32.17 34.55 -0.83
N THR A 109 31.80 35.57 -0.06
CA THR A 109 32.58 36.80 0.02
C THR A 109 33.92 36.46 0.67
N GLU A 110 34.97 36.35 -0.13
CA GLU A 110 36.34 36.31 0.35
C GLU A 110 36.61 37.61 1.10
N GLN A 111 36.65 37.53 2.43
CA GLN A 111 37.17 38.62 3.25
C GLN A 111 38.68 38.65 3.01
N GLY A 112 39.12 39.66 2.25
CA GLY A 112 40.53 39.89 1.94
C GLY A 112 41.39 40.02 3.20
N PRO A 113 42.70 39.73 3.10
CA PRO A 113 43.59 39.63 4.23
C PRO A 113 43.74 40.99 4.93
N ARG A 114 43.62 40.99 6.26
CA ARG A 114 44.06 42.11 7.09
C ARG A 114 45.59 42.06 7.19
N CYS A 115 46.25 43.05 6.59
CA CYS A 115 47.60 43.49 6.97
C CYS A 115 47.52 44.98 7.32
#